data_AF-A0A9D5QQH1-F1
#
_entry.id   AF-A0A9D5QQH1-F1
#
_cell.length_a   1.000
_cell.length_b   1.000
_cell.length_c   1.000
_cell.angle_alpha   90.00
_cell.angle_beta   90.00
_cell.angle_gamma   90.00
#
_symmetry.space_group_name_H-M   'P 1'
#
loop_
_entity.id
_entity.type
_entity.pdbx_description
1 polymer ?
#
loop_
_entity_poly.entity_id
_entity_poly.type
_entity_poly.pdbx_seq_one_letter_code
_entity_poly.pdbx_strand_id
1 'polypeptide(L)'
;MIYELPDDIVFPDPLTGEPDGELAHGGDLSPRRLLAAYENGIFPWFSFRLYKKPKWYCPLDRFVIFPDEIHISHSVRNLLNKGTYRVTFNKDFDGVINGCAEKRINHFGAWLGEDMIAAYKKLHQLGFAQSVEVWENDKLAGGLYGVTIASCFMGESMFSRKPSASKIALIALAQRMAATGGRMIDCQFETPHLLSMGGRHISYEEYMKILRSPTYKL
;
A
#
# COMPACT_ATOMS: atom_id res chain seq x y z
N MET A 1 12.81 18.43 10.52
CA MET A 1 12.64 19.70 9.76
C MET A 1 11.80 19.36 8.54
N ILE A 2 10.80 20.17 8.19
CA ILE A 2 9.98 19.92 7.00
C ILE A 2 10.56 20.65 5.78
N TYR A 3 10.79 19.91 4.69
CA TYR A 3 11.36 20.44 3.45
C TYR A 3 10.28 20.82 2.43
N GLU A 4 10.54 21.81 1.58
CA GLU A 4 9.75 22.03 0.35
C GLU A 4 10.52 21.41 -0.83
N LEU A 5 9.87 20.52 -1.58
CA LEU A 5 10.52 19.82 -2.69
C LEU A 5 10.71 20.75 -3.90
N PRO A 6 11.88 20.71 -4.56
CA PRO A 6 12.10 21.38 -5.84
C PRO A 6 11.39 20.64 -6.97
N ASP A 7 11.40 21.23 -8.17
CA ASP A 7 10.88 20.61 -9.40
C ASP A 7 11.66 19.34 -9.79
N ASP A 8 12.95 19.27 -9.44
CA ASP A 8 13.77 18.08 -9.60
C ASP A 8 13.24 16.90 -8.77
N ILE A 9 13.39 15.68 -9.30
CA ILE A 9 12.93 14.45 -8.66
C ILE A 9 13.98 14.01 -7.63
N VAL A 10 14.00 14.71 -6.50
CA VAL A 10 14.86 14.44 -5.35
C VAL A 10 14.04 14.49 -4.06
N PHE A 11 14.45 13.70 -3.08
CA PHE A 11 13.91 13.73 -1.73
C PHE A 11 15.02 14.01 -0.72
N PRO A 12 14.72 14.70 0.41
CA PRO A 12 15.65 14.82 1.53
C PRO A 12 16.02 13.46 2.10
N ASP A 13 17.08 13.42 2.90
CA ASP A 13 17.43 12.22 3.68
C ASP A 13 16.26 11.86 4.63
N PRO A 14 15.65 10.67 4.50
CA PRO A 14 14.52 10.27 5.35
C PRO A 14 14.83 10.30 6.86
N LEU A 15 16.09 10.17 7.26
CA LEU A 15 16.51 10.26 8.67
C LEU A 15 16.36 11.66 9.29
N THR A 16 16.07 12.68 8.48
CA THR A 16 15.91 14.08 8.93
C THR A 16 14.45 14.52 9.12
N GLY A 17 13.51 13.61 8.87
CA GLY A 17 12.07 13.83 9.03
C GLY A 17 11.66 14.04 10.50
N GLU A 18 10.42 14.47 10.68
CA GLU A 18 9.82 14.63 12.01
C GLU A 18 9.51 13.26 12.64
N PRO A 19 9.33 13.18 13.98
CA PRO A 19 9.08 11.92 14.68
C PRO A 19 7.83 11.16 14.23
N ASP A 20 6.84 11.84 13.67
CA ASP A 20 5.63 11.24 13.09
C ASP A 20 5.81 10.76 11.63
N GLY A 21 7.02 10.92 11.10
CA GLY A 21 7.42 10.56 9.75
C GLY A 21 7.21 11.67 8.73
N GLU A 22 6.66 12.85 9.07
CA GLU A 22 6.50 13.92 8.08
C GLU A 22 7.87 14.42 7.60
N LEU A 23 8.08 14.45 6.28
CA LEU A 23 9.39 14.74 5.68
C LEU A 23 9.37 16.01 4.82
N ALA A 24 8.47 16.07 3.84
CA ALA A 24 8.51 17.14 2.84
C ALA A 24 7.13 17.46 2.26
N HIS A 25 6.96 18.68 1.72
CA HIS A 25 5.77 19.15 1.02
C HIS A 25 6.13 19.53 -0.43
N GLY A 26 5.13 19.59 -1.30
CA GLY A 26 5.31 20.08 -2.67
C GLY A 26 5.74 19.01 -3.67
N GLY A 27 6.32 19.46 -4.78
CA GLY A 27 6.50 18.63 -5.98
C GLY A 27 5.17 18.26 -6.65
N ASP A 28 5.10 17.06 -7.21
CA ASP A 28 3.94 16.54 -7.94
C ASP A 28 3.67 15.05 -7.62
N LEU A 29 2.61 14.49 -8.19
CA LEU A 29 2.31 13.06 -8.11
C LEU A 29 2.69 12.34 -9.41
N SER A 30 3.75 12.81 -10.10
CA SER A 30 4.20 12.17 -11.33
C SER A 30 4.70 10.75 -11.04
N PRO A 31 4.52 9.80 -11.98
CA PRO A 31 4.99 8.42 -11.78
C PRO A 31 6.46 8.33 -11.38
N ARG A 32 7.33 9.15 -11.99
CA ARG A 32 8.76 9.13 -11.68
C ARG A 32 9.05 9.57 -10.25
N ARG A 33 8.36 10.61 -9.75
CA ARG A 33 8.53 11.07 -8.37
C ARG A 33 7.96 10.10 -7.35
N LEU A 34 6.80 9.50 -7.62
CA LEU A 34 6.23 8.46 -6.76
C LEU A 34 7.16 7.26 -6.62
N LEU A 35 7.70 6.76 -7.74
CA LEU A 35 8.65 5.64 -7.72
C LEU A 35 9.92 6.01 -6.94
N ALA A 36 10.49 7.19 -7.18
CA ALA A 36 11.64 7.67 -6.42
C ALA A 36 11.35 7.81 -4.91
N ALA A 37 10.12 8.20 -4.54
CA ALA A 37 9.69 8.23 -3.14
C ALA A 37 9.69 6.81 -2.54
N TYR A 38 8.99 5.87 -3.18
CA TYR A 38 8.90 4.49 -2.69
C TYR A 38 10.26 3.78 -2.61
N GLU A 39 11.17 4.03 -3.55
CA GLU A 39 12.55 3.53 -3.52
C GLU A 39 13.36 4.01 -2.30
N ASN A 40 12.88 5.05 -1.61
CA ASN A 40 13.44 5.60 -0.38
C ASN A 40 12.52 5.40 0.84
N GLY A 41 11.50 4.54 0.75
CA GLY A 41 10.54 4.30 1.84
C GLY A 41 9.56 5.44 2.10
N ILE A 42 9.54 6.44 1.21
CA ILE A 42 8.70 7.63 1.30
C ILE A 42 7.38 7.37 0.56
N PHE A 43 6.26 7.85 1.10
CA PHE A 43 4.95 7.79 0.44
C PHE A 43 4.19 9.11 0.58
N PRO A 44 3.31 9.44 -0.40
CA PRO A 44 2.45 10.60 -0.30
C PRO A 44 1.27 10.34 0.64
N TRP A 45 1.01 11.26 1.57
CA TRP A 45 -0.18 11.18 2.41
C TRP A 45 -0.62 12.57 2.87
N PHE A 46 -1.74 13.05 2.34
CA PHE A 46 -2.26 14.38 2.67
C PHE A 46 -3.77 14.42 2.50
N SER A 47 -4.46 15.26 3.26
CA SER A 47 -5.87 15.53 2.99
C SER A 47 -6.02 16.37 1.73
N PHE A 48 -6.66 15.82 0.70
CA PHE A 48 -6.90 16.54 -0.56
C PHE A 48 -7.83 17.76 -0.38
N ARG A 49 -8.54 17.84 0.75
CA ARG A 49 -9.43 18.97 1.07
C ARG A 49 -8.69 20.10 1.80
N LEU A 50 -7.64 19.76 2.55
CA LEU A 50 -6.91 20.72 3.38
C LEU A 50 -5.64 21.24 2.70
N TYR A 51 -5.05 20.44 1.80
CA TYR A 51 -3.76 20.75 1.18
C TYR A 51 -3.88 20.72 -0.34
N LYS A 52 -3.29 21.74 -0.97
CA LYS A 52 -3.20 21.86 -2.45
C LYS A 52 -1.93 21.22 -3.02
N LYS A 53 -1.00 20.84 -2.15
CA LYS A 53 0.29 20.25 -2.50
C LYS A 53 0.43 18.90 -1.79
N PRO A 54 1.12 17.93 -2.41
CA PRO A 54 1.42 16.68 -1.74
C PRO A 54 2.23 16.90 -0.47
N LYS A 55 1.99 16.05 0.54
CA LYS A 55 2.87 15.86 1.69
C LYS A 55 3.44 14.45 1.63
N TRP A 56 4.69 14.31 2.05
CA TRP A 56 5.47 13.11 1.93
C TRP A 56 5.93 12.64 3.31
N TYR A 57 5.75 11.36 3.60
CA TYR A 57 6.00 10.75 4.89
C TYR A 57 6.96 9.58 4.76
N CYS A 58 7.81 9.41 5.77
CA CYS A 58 8.69 8.26 5.98
C CYS A 58 8.86 8.00 7.48
N PRO A 59 7.90 7.33 8.15
CA PRO A 59 8.09 6.87 9.51
C PRO A 59 9.30 5.93 9.60
N LEU A 60 10.18 6.20 10.57
CA LEU A 60 11.42 5.44 10.77
C LEU A 60 11.19 4.12 11.53
N ASP A 61 10.08 4.02 12.25
CA ASP A 61 9.56 2.76 12.79
C ASP A 61 8.48 2.27 11.82
N ARG A 62 8.82 1.29 10.98
CA ARG A 62 8.02 0.94 9.81
C ARG A 62 7.20 -0.31 10.09
N PHE A 63 5.88 -0.21 9.90
CA PHE A 63 4.99 -1.34 10.08
C PHE A 63 4.87 -2.17 8.80
N VAL A 64 5.16 -3.47 8.89
CA VAL A 64 5.23 -4.37 7.74
C VAL A 64 4.61 -5.73 8.03
N ILE A 65 4.29 -6.47 6.98
CA ILE A 65 3.91 -7.89 7.03
C ILE A 65 4.89 -8.67 6.15
N PHE A 66 5.48 -9.74 6.69
CA PHE A 66 6.26 -10.69 5.90
C PHE A 66 5.30 -11.69 5.23
N PRO A 67 5.38 -11.91 3.90
CA PRO A 67 4.45 -12.78 3.18
C PRO A 67 4.30 -14.19 3.77
N ASP A 68 5.42 -14.78 4.22
CA ASP A 68 5.45 -16.13 4.83
C ASP A 68 4.92 -16.18 6.27
N GLU A 69 4.73 -15.02 6.91
CA GLU A 69 4.30 -14.89 8.31
C GLU A 69 2.83 -14.44 8.43
N ILE A 70 2.09 -14.35 7.32
CA ILE A 70 0.71 -13.88 7.31
C ILE A 70 -0.19 -14.74 8.23
N HIS A 71 -0.82 -14.10 9.22
CA HIS A 71 -1.71 -14.80 10.14
C HIS A 71 -3.09 -15.00 9.52
N ILE A 72 -3.49 -16.27 9.39
CA ILE A 72 -4.83 -16.66 8.92
C ILE A 72 -5.62 -17.20 10.10
N SER A 73 -6.57 -16.40 10.61
CA SER A 73 -7.45 -16.82 11.70
C SER A 73 -8.32 -18.02 11.30
N HIS A 74 -8.74 -18.81 12.29
CA HIS A 74 -9.63 -19.95 12.06
C HIS A 74 -10.93 -19.56 11.32
N SER A 75 -11.52 -18.41 11.67
CA SER A 75 -12.74 -17.91 11.02
C SER A 75 -12.54 -17.59 9.54
N VAL A 76 -11.40 -17.01 9.16
CA VAL A 76 -11.08 -16.71 7.76
C VAL A 76 -10.76 -18.00 7.00
N ARG A 77 -10.03 -18.94 7.62
CA ARG A 77 -9.76 -20.26 7.03
C ARG A 77 -11.06 -21.01 6.68
N ASN A 78 -12.03 -21.01 7.58
CA ASN A 78 -13.34 -21.61 7.31
C ASN A 78 -14.07 -20.93 6.15
N LEU A 79 -13.93 -19.61 6.02
CA LEU A 79 -14.55 -18.85 4.93
C LEU A 79 -13.90 -19.14 3.58
N LEU A 80 -12.56 -19.28 3.54
CA LEU A 80 -11.83 -19.71 2.35
C LEU A 80 -12.25 -21.12 1.92
N ASN A 81 -12.36 -22.06 2.87
CA ASN A 81 -12.75 -23.45 2.60
C ASN A 81 -14.17 -23.62 2.04
N LYS A 82 -15.07 -22.65 2.28
CA LYS A 82 -16.41 -22.65 1.68
C LYS A 82 -16.42 -22.33 0.19
N GLY A 83 -15.32 -21.79 -0.35
CA GLY A 83 -15.23 -21.43 -1.77
C GLY A 83 -16.17 -20.29 -2.20
N THR A 84 -16.68 -19.49 -1.25
CA THR A 84 -17.64 -18.41 -1.54
C THR A 84 -17.02 -17.24 -2.30
N TYR A 85 -15.72 -17.00 -2.09
CA TYR A 85 -15.00 -15.89 -2.70
C TYR A 85 -14.05 -16.36 -3.79
N ARG A 86 -14.03 -15.62 -4.90
CA ARG A 86 -13.04 -15.75 -5.96
C ARG A 86 -12.06 -14.58 -5.86
N VAL A 87 -10.77 -14.86 -5.98
CA VAL A 87 -9.73 -13.82 -5.99
C VAL A 87 -9.19 -13.65 -7.41
N THR A 88 -8.99 -12.41 -7.83
CA THR A 88 -8.26 -12.07 -9.05
C THR A 88 -7.19 -11.01 -8.76
N PHE A 89 -6.29 -10.80 -9.71
CA PHE A 89 -5.26 -9.77 -9.64
C PHE A 89 -5.34 -8.91 -10.89
N ASN A 90 -5.24 -7.60 -10.73
CA ASN A 90 -5.23 -6.61 -11.82
C ASN A 90 -6.44 -6.70 -12.76
N LYS A 91 -7.56 -7.27 -12.30
CA LYS A 91 -8.76 -7.41 -13.14
C LYS A 91 -9.61 -6.15 -13.13
N ASP A 92 -9.65 -5.44 -12.01
CA ASP A 92 -10.49 -4.26 -11.83
C ASP A 92 -9.84 -3.27 -10.86
N PHE A 93 -8.69 -2.72 -11.27
CA PHE A 93 -7.95 -1.73 -10.47
C PHE A 93 -8.81 -0.51 -10.14
N ASP A 94 -9.60 -0.06 -11.13
CA ASP A 94 -10.52 1.06 -10.99
C ASP A 94 -11.59 0.80 -9.94
N GLY A 95 -12.23 -0.37 -9.94
CA GLY A 95 -13.19 -0.76 -8.92
C GLY A 95 -12.57 -0.82 -7.53
N VAL A 96 -11.33 -1.29 -7.41
CA VAL A 96 -10.61 -1.39 -6.13
C VAL A 96 -10.25 -0.02 -5.56
N ILE A 97 -9.60 0.84 -6.35
CA ILE A 97 -9.15 2.15 -5.85
C ILE A 97 -10.35 3.04 -5.48
N ASN A 98 -11.43 2.99 -6.27
CA ASN A 98 -12.67 3.70 -5.95
C ASN A 98 -13.35 3.12 -4.69
N GLY A 99 -13.36 1.79 -4.53
CA GLY A 99 -13.85 1.13 -3.32
C GLY A 99 -13.09 1.56 -2.05
N CYS A 100 -11.79 1.83 -2.16
CA CYS A 100 -10.98 2.38 -1.07
C CYS A 100 -11.33 3.84 -0.75
N ALA A 101 -11.71 4.63 -1.75
CA ALA A 101 -12.09 6.05 -1.59
C ALA A 101 -13.50 6.22 -0.98
N GLU A 102 -14.45 5.38 -1.37
CA GLU A 102 -15.89 5.48 -1.04
C GLU A 102 -16.17 5.75 0.45
N LYS A 103 -15.55 5.00 1.36
CA LYS A 103 -15.83 5.12 2.81
C LYS A 103 -15.30 6.40 3.43
N ARG A 104 -14.34 7.07 2.80
CA ARG A 104 -13.60 8.19 3.39
C ARG A 104 -13.82 9.49 2.66
N ILE A 105 -14.40 9.49 1.46
CA ILE A 105 -14.46 10.69 0.59
C ILE A 105 -15.08 11.93 1.25
N ASN A 106 -15.99 11.73 2.21
CA ASN A 106 -16.67 12.80 2.96
C ASN A 106 -15.94 13.21 4.25
N HIS A 107 -14.86 12.53 4.64
CA HIS A 107 -14.08 12.88 5.82
C HIS A 107 -13.12 14.02 5.51
N PHE A 108 -12.92 14.95 6.44
CA PHE A 108 -11.94 16.03 6.28
C PHE A 108 -10.50 15.49 6.15
N GLY A 109 -10.19 14.33 6.73
CA GLY A 109 -8.90 13.65 6.62
C GLY A 109 -8.77 12.71 5.42
N ALA A 110 -9.71 12.74 4.46
CA ALA A 110 -9.65 11.88 3.28
C ALA A 110 -8.44 12.23 2.42
N TRP A 111 -7.62 11.23 2.08
CA TRP A 111 -6.39 11.42 1.32
C TRP A 111 -6.49 10.95 -0.13
N LEU A 112 -7.37 9.98 -0.42
CA LEU A 112 -7.54 9.42 -1.75
C LEU A 112 -8.51 10.29 -2.58
N GLY A 113 -8.04 11.47 -2.97
CA GLY A 113 -8.71 12.40 -3.89
C GLY A 113 -8.43 12.11 -5.37
N GLU A 114 -8.97 12.93 -6.26
CA GLU A 114 -8.89 12.73 -7.72
C GLU A 114 -7.43 12.65 -8.22
N ASP A 115 -6.54 13.52 -7.75
CA ASP A 115 -5.13 13.53 -8.17
C ASP A 115 -4.39 12.26 -7.76
N MET A 116 -4.61 11.79 -6.52
CA MET A 116 -4.02 10.53 -6.02
C MET A 116 -4.56 9.34 -6.82
N ILE A 117 -5.87 9.29 -7.06
CA ILE A 117 -6.50 8.23 -7.87
C ILE A 117 -5.91 8.22 -9.28
N ALA A 118 -5.79 9.38 -9.93
CA ALA A 118 -5.20 9.50 -11.26
C ALA A 118 -3.75 9.04 -11.28
N ALA A 119 -2.96 9.40 -10.26
CA ALA A 119 -1.56 9.02 -10.15
C ALA A 119 -1.38 7.50 -10.00
N TYR A 120 -2.13 6.84 -9.11
CA TYR A 120 -2.06 5.38 -8.96
C TYR A 120 -2.60 4.63 -10.17
N LYS A 121 -3.66 5.13 -10.82
CA LYS A 121 -4.11 4.58 -12.10
C LYS A 121 -3.02 4.68 -13.17
N LYS A 122 -2.26 5.77 -13.20
CA LYS A 122 -1.13 5.92 -14.11
C LYS A 122 -0.01 4.93 -13.78
N LEU A 123 0.32 4.74 -12.50
CA LEU A 123 1.28 3.71 -12.09
C LEU A 123 0.80 2.29 -12.45
N HIS A 124 -0.49 2.02 -12.36
CA HIS A 124 -1.07 0.74 -12.77
C HIS A 124 -0.91 0.50 -14.27
N GLN A 125 -1.23 1.50 -15.10
CA GLN A 125 -1.02 1.44 -16.56
C GLN A 125 0.45 1.21 -16.94
N LEU A 126 1.39 1.72 -16.12
CA LEU A 126 2.82 1.53 -16.30
C LEU A 126 3.34 0.19 -15.71
N GLY A 127 2.48 -0.61 -15.08
CA GLY A 127 2.82 -1.91 -14.51
C GLY A 127 3.43 -1.88 -13.11
N PHE A 128 3.50 -0.70 -12.47
CA PHE A 128 4.07 -0.53 -11.12
C PHE A 128 3.03 -0.68 -10.01
N ALA A 129 1.78 -0.29 -10.24
CA ALA A 129 0.70 -0.50 -9.27
C ALA A 129 -0.15 -1.72 -9.64
N GLN A 130 -0.57 -2.46 -8.62
CA GLN A 130 -1.34 -3.68 -8.80
C GLN A 130 -2.51 -3.73 -7.80
N SER A 131 -3.56 -4.44 -8.19
CA SER A 131 -4.74 -4.67 -7.37
C SER A 131 -4.97 -6.15 -7.13
N VAL A 132 -5.61 -6.44 -6.00
CA VAL A 132 -6.18 -7.75 -5.67
C VAL A 132 -7.67 -7.55 -5.45
N GLU A 133 -8.48 -8.25 -6.23
CA GLU A 133 -9.92 -8.17 -6.18
C GLU A 133 -10.50 -9.42 -5.52
N VAL A 134 -11.47 -9.24 -4.64
CA VAL A 134 -12.24 -10.33 -4.04
C VAL A 134 -13.69 -10.21 -4.51
N TRP A 135 -14.17 -11.27 -5.14
CA TRP A 135 -15.49 -11.35 -5.74
C TRP A 135 -16.37 -12.31 -4.96
N GLU A 136 -17.61 -11.92 -4.68
CA GLU A 136 -18.69 -12.82 -4.29
C GLU A 136 -19.65 -12.90 -5.49
N ASN A 137 -19.71 -14.05 -6.15
CA ASN A 137 -20.28 -14.16 -7.50
C ASN A 137 -19.59 -13.16 -8.45
N ASP A 138 -20.36 -12.27 -9.09
CA ASP A 138 -19.84 -11.25 -10.03
C ASP A 138 -19.78 -9.84 -9.42
N LYS A 139 -19.89 -9.72 -8.09
CA LYS A 139 -19.83 -8.44 -7.39
C LYS A 139 -18.50 -8.30 -6.65
N LEU A 140 -17.87 -7.14 -6.80
CA LEU A 140 -16.65 -6.79 -6.07
C LEU A 140 -16.96 -6.63 -4.58
N ALA A 141 -16.57 -7.64 -3.79
CA ALA A 141 -16.84 -7.77 -2.36
C ALA A 141 -15.79 -7.04 -1.50
N GLY A 142 -14.61 -6.79 -2.05
CA GLY A 142 -13.52 -6.04 -1.43
C GLY A 142 -12.25 -6.18 -2.25
N GLY A 143 -11.16 -5.62 -1.73
CA GLY A 143 -9.88 -5.67 -2.41
C GLY A 143 -8.84 -4.78 -1.75
N LEU A 144 -7.66 -4.77 -2.34
CA LEU A 144 -6.56 -3.88 -1.99
C LEU A 144 -5.78 -3.49 -3.24
N TYR A 145 -5.08 -2.37 -3.17
CA TYR A 145 -4.11 -1.99 -4.19
C TYR A 145 -2.82 -1.48 -3.54
N GLY A 146 -1.75 -1.46 -4.33
CA GLY A 146 -0.45 -1.02 -3.88
C GLY A 146 0.56 -0.90 -5.02
N VAL A 147 1.76 -0.47 -4.70
CA VAL A 147 2.87 -0.28 -5.64
C VAL A 147 3.94 -1.33 -5.38
N THR A 148 4.44 -1.97 -6.44
CA THR A 148 5.50 -2.97 -6.35
C THR A 148 6.85 -2.33 -6.68
N ILE A 149 7.81 -2.42 -5.76
CA ILE A 149 9.21 -2.00 -5.93
C ILE A 149 10.08 -3.19 -5.57
N ALA A 150 10.90 -3.63 -6.52
CA ALA A 150 11.68 -4.86 -6.41
C ALA A 150 10.79 -6.05 -5.96
N SER A 151 11.15 -6.70 -4.84
CA SER A 151 10.38 -7.81 -4.24
C SER A 151 9.39 -7.37 -3.16
N CYS A 152 9.10 -6.07 -3.05
CA CYS A 152 8.29 -5.50 -1.99
C CYS A 152 6.99 -4.89 -2.56
N PHE A 153 5.92 -5.01 -1.79
CA PHE A 153 4.62 -4.45 -2.14
C PHE A 153 4.21 -3.40 -1.11
N MET A 154 4.06 -2.16 -1.55
CA MET A 154 3.64 -1.04 -0.71
C MET A 154 2.13 -0.98 -0.75
N GLY A 155 1.50 -1.53 0.28
CA GLY A 155 0.05 -1.60 0.37
C GLY A 155 -0.52 -0.21 0.64
N GLU A 156 -1.24 0.35 -0.32
CA GLU A 156 -1.76 1.72 -0.21
C GLU A 156 -3.08 1.77 0.55
N SER A 157 -4.02 0.92 0.14
CA SER A 157 -5.29 0.83 0.83
C SER A 157 -6.04 -0.45 0.51
N MET A 158 -7.00 -0.76 1.37
CA MET A 158 -7.89 -1.89 1.21
C MET A 158 -9.29 -1.55 1.69
N PHE A 159 -10.28 -2.29 1.19
CA PHE A 159 -11.67 -2.11 1.56
C PHE A 159 -12.42 -3.45 1.61
N SER A 160 -13.50 -3.45 2.37
CA SER A 160 -14.44 -4.56 2.47
C SER A 160 -15.87 -4.04 2.35
N ARG A 161 -16.62 -4.60 1.41
CA ARG A 161 -18.09 -4.51 1.31
C ARG A 161 -18.76 -5.77 1.88
N LYS A 162 -18.03 -6.89 1.93
CA LYS A 162 -18.45 -8.14 2.57
C LYS A 162 -17.49 -8.54 3.70
N PRO A 163 -17.96 -9.33 4.69
CA PRO A 163 -17.12 -9.76 5.81
C PRO A 163 -15.83 -10.44 5.34
N SER A 164 -14.70 -9.99 5.89
CA SER A 164 -13.36 -10.53 5.64
C SER A 164 -12.82 -10.41 4.20
N ALA A 165 -13.48 -9.67 3.30
CA ALA A 165 -13.01 -9.55 1.91
C ALA A 165 -11.59 -8.94 1.81
N SER A 166 -11.28 -7.88 2.56
CA SER A 166 -9.93 -7.31 2.59
C SER A 166 -8.89 -8.24 3.22
N LYS A 167 -9.30 -9.06 4.22
CA LYS A 167 -8.41 -10.11 4.78
C LYS A 167 -8.06 -11.14 3.72
N ILE A 168 -9.05 -11.60 2.97
CA ILE A 168 -8.85 -12.56 1.89
C ILE A 168 -7.95 -11.98 0.81
N ALA A 169 -8.13 -10.71 0.44
CA ALA A 169 -7.27 -10.01 -0.51
C ALA A 169 -5.80 -10.00 -0.03
N LEU A 170 -5.57 -9.62 1.23
CA LEU A 170 -4.23 -9.57 1.82
C LEU A 170 -3.58 -10.95 1.95
N ILE A 171 -4.36 -11.97 2.34
CA ILE A 171 -3.88 -13.36 2.40
C ILE A 171 -3.47 -13.84 1.02
N ALA A 172 -4.31 -13.61 0.01
CA ALA A 172 -4.00 -14.03 -1.36
C ALA A 172 -2.78 -13.30 -1.93
N LEU A 173 -2.62 -12.01 -1.63
CA LEU A 173 -1.40 -11.26 -1.96
C LEU A 173 -0.18 -11.90 -1.30
N ALA A 174 -0.21 -12.09 0.01
CA ALA A 174 0.89 -12.65 0.78
C ALA A 174 1.28 -14.05 0.28
N GLN A 175 0.31 -14.93 0.05
CA GLN A 175 0.56 -16.26 -0.51
C GLN A 175 1.18 -16.21 -1.91
N ARG A 176 0.72 -15.30 -2.77
CA ARG A 176 1.30 -15.12 -4.10
C ARG A 176 2.73 -14.59 -4.02
N MET A 177 2.98 -13.62 -3.13
CA MET A 177 4.31 -13.06 -2.91
C MET A 177 5.28 -14.12 -2.38
N ALA A 178 4.90 -14.86 -1.34
CA ALA A 178 5.66 -16.00 -0.81
C ALA A 178 6.05 -17.00 -1.92
N ALA A 179 5.08 -17.37 -2.77
CA ALA A 179 5.31 -18.30 -3.88
C ALA A 179 6.19 -17.75 -5.03
N THR A 180 6.40 -16.43 -5.09
CA THR A 180 7.12 -15.76 -6.18
C THR A 180 8.35 -14.97 -5.72
N GLY A 181 8.81 -15.18 -4.48
CA GLY A 181 10.00 -14.54 -3.92
C GLY A 181 9.79 -13.10 -3.43
N GLY A 182 8.54 -12.68 -3.22
CA GLY A 182 8.20 -11.44 -2.55
C GLY A 182 8.61 -11.47 -1.08
N ARG A 183 9.14 -10.36 -0.57
CA ARG A 183 9.84 -10.32 0.73
C ARG A 183 9.13 -9.52 1.81
N MET A 184 8.34 -8.52 1.44
CA MET A 184 7.75 -7.60 2.41
C MET A 184 6.52 -6.93 1.82
N ILE A 185 5.46 -6.88 2.61
CA ILE A 185 4.30 -6.01 2.39
C ILE A 185 4.46 -4.83 3.34
N ASP A 186 4.76 -3.66 2.79
CA ASP A 186 4.81 -2.42 3.54
C ASP A 186 3.39 -1.93 3.82
N CYS A 187 3.10 -1.68 5.10
CA CYS A 187 1.80 -1.26 5.60
C CYS A 187 1.81 0.18 6.13
N GLN A 188 2.95 0.88 6.01
CA GLN A 188 3.23 2.22 6.52
C GLN A 188 3.00 2.36 8.02
N PHE A 189 1.74 2.41 8.44
CA PHE A 189 1.29 2.61 9.81
C PHE A 189 0.54 1.39 10.37
N GLU A 190 0.72 1.17 11.66
CA GLU A 190 0.00 0.12 12.37
C GLU A 190 -1.51 0.38 12.40
N THR A 191 -2.27 -0.70 12.23
CA THR A 191 -3.69 -0.72 12.58
C THR A 191 -4.01 -2.02 13.32
N PRO A 192 -5.02 -2.06 14.21
CA PRO A 192 -5.44 -3.31 14.85
C PRO A 192 -5.78 -4.41 13.84
N HIS A 193 -6.26 -4.01 12.66
CA HIS A 193 -6.54 -4.92 11.57
C HIS A 193 -5.28 -5.62 11.07
N LEU A 194 -4.25 -4.87 10.70
CA LEU A 194 -3.00 -5.41 10.15
C LEU A 194 -2.16 -6.12 11.20
N LEU A 195 -2.17 -5.63 12.44
CA LEU A 195 -1.56 -6.32 13.59
C LEU A 195 -2.15 -7.73 13.75
N SER A 196 -3.48 -7.87 13.68
CA SER A 196 -4.14 -9.20 13.75
C SER A 196 -3.80 -10.13 12.58
N MET A 197 -3.20 -9.61 11.50
CA MET A 197 -2.79 -10.36 10.32
C MET A 197 -1.29 -10.71 10.34
N GLY A 198 -0.58 -10.46 11.45
CA GLY A 198 0.86 -10.75 11.59
C GLY A 198 1.76 -9.55 11.30
N GLY A 199 1.22 -8.33 11.25
CA GLY A 199 2.02 -7.13 11.09
C GLY A 199 2.92 -6.86 12.31
N ARG A 200 4.11 -6.34 12.06
CA ARG A 200 5.08 -5.92 13.09
C ARG A 200 5.89 -4.72 12.64
N HIS A 201 6.46 -4.01 13.61
CA HIS A 201 7.42 -2.95 13.35
C HIS A 201 8.82 -3.49 13.07
N ILE A 202 9.53 -2.81 12.18
CA ILE A 202 10.97 -2.97 11.92
C ILE A 202 11.62 -1.59 11.82
N SER A 203 12.93 -1.50 12.09
CA SER A 203 13.63 -0.23 11.92
C SER A 203 13.72 0.15 10.44
N TYR A 204 13.83 1.44 10.15
CA TYR A 204 14.03 1.95 8.80
C TYR A 204 15.27 1.33 8.12
N GLU A 205 16.35 1.09 8.86
CA GLU A 205 17.55 0.43 8.33
C GLU A 205 17.26 -1.00 7.88
N GLU A 206 16.50 -1.76 8.67
CA GLU A 206 16.06 -3.11 8.31
C GLU A 206 15.11 -3.07 7.10
N TYR A 207 14.15 -2.14 7.09
CA TYR A 207 13.24 -1.91 5.98
C TYR A 207 14.00 -1.64 4.68
N MET A 208 14.95 -0.70 4.70
CA MET A 208 15.73 -0.35 3.52
C MET A 208 16.66 -1.47 3.07
N LYS A 209 17.19 -2.28 4.00
CA LYS A 209 17.97 -3.48 3.68
C LYS A 209 17.13 -4.51 2.92
N ILE A 210 15.86 -4.69 3.28
CA ILE A 210 14.94 -5.60 2.57
C ILE A 210 14.56 -5.00 1.21
N LEU A 211 14.15 -3.72 1.18
CA LEU A 211 13.70 -3.03 -0.03
C LEU A 211 14.77 -3.00 -1.13
N ARG A 212 16.03 -2.74 -0.77
CA ARG A 212 17.16 -2.68 -1.70
C ARG A 212 17.77 -4.05 -2.01
N SER A 213 17.25 -5.12 -1.41
CA SER A 213 17.85 -6.43 -1.60
C SER A 213 17.66 -6.88 -3.06
N PRO A 214 18.72 -7.41 -3.71
CA PRO A 214 18.62 -7.87 -5.10
C PRO A 214 17.53 -8.93 -5.22
N THR A 215 16.72 -8.81 -6.27
CA THR A 215 15.79 -9.87 -6.66
C THR A 215 16.60 -10.95 -7.38
N TYR A 216 16.95 -12.02 -6.68
CA TYR A 216 17.43 -13.22 -7.36
C TYR A 216 16.23 -13.86 -8.07
N LYS A 217 16.14 -13.66 -9.38
CA LYS A 217 15.29 -14.53 -10.21
C LYS A 217 15.92 -15.92 -10.17
N LEU A 218 15.23 -16.89 -9.58
CA LEU A 218 15.44 -18.31 -9.88
C LEU A 218 14.97 -18.59 -11.32
#